data_AF-A0A7J4XI77-F1
#
_entry.id   AF-A0A7J4XI77-F1
#
_cell.length_a   1.000
_cell.length_b   1.000
_cell.length_c   1.000
_cell.angle_alpha   90.00
_cell.angle_beta   90.00
_cell.angle_gamma   90.00
#
_symmetry.space_group_name_H-M   'P 1'
#
loop_
_entity.id
_entity.type
_entity.pdbx_description
1 polymer ?
#
loop_
_entity_poly.entity_id
_entity_poly.type
_entity_poly.pdbx_seq_one_letter_code
_entity_poly.pdbx_strand_id
1 'polypeptide(L)'
;MNIKCYKGAKNSDIITIDVEASTKLKDIRDKLVNKKFIPSKDAEDLAYRFVFKEMEVQKDENDQELPLLFDDAIVSKRTEITTCVSEIWGYDKQIVLTNVAAPKSPDLVGFCCDSWINGYLSVSCKLNQRDPEAIKHNNSIGAFQPMMLYNVLCTNKYKKEGGPVNYYNYVCVCMEESMVRFHLSSWGAAGYEYAIEIQDMPPVVSGLYHTFGDTPNRYGATSIGRWQEKEQTIAIRGIKNDSSIANKVSYQRVTVKTRNLISYKMDGKLYRSDATPPVLMPETSFPILLKGNFIQRDVLIENLKNAAVDEIVILSGDSITPGTPVPGVKSIENFYTINDTITTPWEEPLGVVVIHFFVFTSKEEALNTIQGLNSLDYDL
;
A
#
# COMPACT_ATOMS: atom_id res chain seq x y z
N MET A 1 12.70 20.01 16.12
CA MET A 1 12.69 18.56 15.79
C MET A 1 13.13 18.35 14.35
N ASN A 2 13.76 17.20 14.08
CA ASN A 2 14.25 16.87 12.75
C ASN A 2 13.13 16.40 11.82
N ILE A 3 13.09 16.98 10.63
CA ILE A 3 12.21 16.61 9.51
C ILE A 3 13.08 16.26 8.31
N LYS A 4 12.80 15.11 7.68
CA LYS A 4 13.43 14.72 6.40
C LYS A 4 12.58 15.22 5.24
N CYS A 5 13.16 16.04 4.36
CA CYS A 5 12.52 16.57 3.16
C CYS A 5 13.07 15.84 1.92
N TYR A 6 12.18 15.52 0.99
CA TYR A 6 12.47 14.71 -0.18
C TYR A 6 12.01 15.42 -1.46
N LYS A 7 12.80 15.34 -2.53
CA LYS A 7 12.41 15.80 -3.87
C LYS A 7 12.68 14.80 -4.99
N GLY A 8 13.11 13.58 -4.61
CA GLY A 8 13.67 12.55 -5.47
C GLY A 8 14.31 11.43 -4.65
N ALA A 9 14.57 10.29 -5.28
CA ALA A 9 15.06 9.08 -4.59
C ALA A 9 16.59 9.04 -4.41
N LYS A 10 17.34 9.99 -4.99
CA LYS A 10 18.81 10.04 -4.86
C LYS A 10 19.20 10.64 -3.51
N ASN A 11 20.37 10.29 -2.97
CA ASN A 11 20.87 10.91 -1.73
C ASN A 11 20.96 12.45 -1.83
N SER A 12 21.25 13.00 -3.01
CA SER A 12 21.25 14.44 -3.27
C SER A 12 19.85 15.09 -3.24
N ASP A 13 18.80 14.28 -3.25
CA ASP A 13 17.39 14.67 -3.23
C ASP A 13 16.75 14.46 -1.85
N ILE A 14 17.58 14.27 -0.81
CA ILE A 14 17.16 14.13 0.58
C ILE A 14 17.89 15.19 1.42
N ILE A 15 17.16 15.87 2.31
CA ILE A 15 17.76 16.82 3.25
C ILE A 15 17.04 16.79 4.60
N THR A 16 17.80 16.93 5.69
CA THR A 16 17.21 17.07 7.03
C THR A 16 17.26 18.53 7.48
N ILE A 17 16.15 18.99 8.07
CA ILE A 17 16.00 20.33 8.66
C ILE A 17 15.43 20.22 10.06
N ASP A 18 15.82 21.15 10.93
CA ASP A 18 15.29 21.25 12.29
C ASP A 18 14.28 22.41 12.37
N VAL A 19 13.05 22.08 12.77
CA VAL A 19 11.89 22.99 12.83
C VAL A 19 10.87 22.57 13.90
N GLU A 20 9.92 23.43 14.23
CA GLU A 20 8.80 23.15 15.13
C GLU A 20 7.53 22.75 14.35
N ALA A 21 6.55 22.11 15.00
CA ALA A 21 5.36 21.53 14.34
C ALA A 21 4.48 22.62 13.73
N SER A 22 4.46 23.78 14.39
CA SER A 22 3.78 25.01 14.00
C SER A 22 4.51 25.81 12.92
N THR A 23 5.72 25.41 12.50
CA THR A 23 6.50 26.15 11.50
C THR A 23 5.75 26.18 10.18
N LYS A 24 5.61 27.36 9.57
CA LYS A 24 4.90 27.52 8.29
C LYS A 24 5.69 26.95 7.14
N LEU A 25 5.00 26.38 6.15
CA LEU A 25 5.64 25.80 4.97
C LEU A 25 6.43 26.83 4.14
N LYS A 26 6.05 28.11 4.19
CA LYS A 26 6.84 29.20 3.63
C LYS A 26 8.24 29.24 4.24
N ASP A 27 8.36 29.15 5.56
CA ASP A 27 9.65 29.19 6.26
C ASP A 27 10.47 27.93 5.97
N ILE A 28 9.79 26.78 5.79
CA ILE A 28 10.41 25.55 5.30
C ILE A 28 11.00 25.77 3.91
N ARG A 29 10.23 26.33 2.97
CA ARG A 29 10.69 26.63 1.61
C ARG A 29 11.90 27.55 1.64
N ASP A 30 11.88 28.61 2.43
CA ASP A 30 13.00 29.56 2.55
C ASP A 30 14.26 28.86 3.05
N LYS A 31 14.15 27.95 4.04
CA LYS A 31 15.28 27.09 4.48
C LYS A 31 15.79 26.20 3.35
N LEU A 32 14.90 25.55 2.58
CA LEU A 32 15.29 24.67 1.48
C LEU A 32 15.99 25.43 0.34
N VAL A 33 15.51 26.64 0.01
CA VAL A 33 16.14 27.54 -0.96
C VAL A 33 17.52 27.99 -0.49
N ASN A 34 17.65 28.40 0.78
CA ASN A 34 18.93 28.83 1.35
C ASN A 34 19.97 27.70 1.35
N LYS A 35 19.52 26.46 1.57
CA LYS A 35 20.35 25.26 1.46
C LYS A 35 20.61 24.80 0.02
N LYS A 36 20.12 25.54 -0.99
CA LYS A 36 20.20 25.20 -2.43
C LYS A 36 19.58 23.84 -2.77
N PHE A 37 18.66 23.36 -1.94
CA PHE A 37 17.97 22.10 -2.18
C PHE A 37 16.93 22.23 -3.30
N ILE A 38 16.26 23.38 -3.36
CA ILE A 38 15.34 23.75 -4.44
C ILE A 38 15.70 25.15 -4.96
N PRO A 39 15.35 25.51 -6.20
CA PRO A 39 15.54 26.86 -6.73
C PRO A 39 14.68 27.89 -5.96
N SER A 40 15.15 29.14 -5.97
CA SER A 40 14.43 30.27 -5.37
C SER A 40 13.23 30.75 -6.18
N LYS A 41 13.16 30.41 -7.48
CA LYS A 41 12.10 30.80 -8.40
C LYS A 41 11.64 29.62 -9.23
N ASP A 42 10.39 29.67 -9.66
CA ASP A 42 9.90 28.72 -10.66
C ASP A 42 10.49 29.09 -12.03
N ALA A 43 10.72 28.08 -12.86
CA ALA A 43 11.08 28.18 -14.27
C ALA A 43 10.16 27.28 -15.10
N GLU A 44 10.31 27.35 -16.43
CA GLU A 44 9.47 26.64 -17.41
C GLU A 44 9.37 25.13 -17.12
N ASP A 45 10.46 24.50 -16.69
CA ASP A 45 10.59 23.07 -16.39
C ASP A 45 10.80 22.76 -14.89
N LEU A 46 10.72 23.78 -14.03
CA LEU A 46 11.15 23.68 -12.63
C LEU A 46 10.24 24.46 -11.67
N ALA A 47 9.31 23.78 -11.02
CA ALA A 47 8.43 24.35 -10.01
C ALA A 47 8.13 23.33 -8.91
N TYR A 48 8.86 23.41 -7.79
CA TYR A 48 8.64 22.50 -6.66
C TYR A 48 7.44 22.92 -5.80
N ARG A 49 6.56 21.98 -5.47
CA ARG A 49 5.42 22.15 -4.55
C ARG A 49 5.43 21.06 -3.49
N PHE A 50 4.99 21.40 -2.28
CA PHE A 50 4.76 20.39 -1.24
C PHE A 50 3.52 19.56 -1.60
N VAL A 51 3.50 18.30 -1.18
CA VAL A 51 2.40 17.37 -1.43
C VAL A 51 1.63 17.13 -0.12
N PHE A 52 0.30 17.17 -0.18
CA PHE A 52 -0.54 16.72 0.93
C PHE A 52 -0.50 15.21 1.04
N LYS A 53 -0.35 14.72 2.27
CA LYS A 53 -0.21 13.28 2.52
C LYS A 53 -1.56 12.55 2.59
N GLU A 54 -2.55 13.20 3.17
CA GLU A 54 -3.90 12.71 3.30
C GLU A 54 -4.82 13.68 2.57
N MET A 55 -5.68 13.10 1.74
CA MET A 55 -6.60 13.83 0.90
C MET A 55 -7.99 13.47 1.41
N GLU A 56 -8.71 14.45 1.95
CA GLU A 56 -10.11 14.23 2.26
C GLU A 56 -10.86 14.01 0.95
N VAL A 57 -11.56 12.89 0.86
CA VAL A 57 -12.49 12.63 -0.24
C VAL A 57 -13.60 13.66 -0.13
N GLN A 58 -13.59 14.62 -1.05
CA GLN A 58 -14.67 15.58 -1.13
C GLN A 58 -15.92 14.87 -1.62
N LYS A 59 -17.06 15.21 -1.03
CA LYS A 59 -18.35 14.71 -1.46
C LYS A 59 -19.23 15.84 -1.93
N ASP A 60 -20.05 15.57 -2.93
CA ASP A 60 -21.07 16.51 -3.38
C ASP A 60 -22.26 16.54 -2.41
N GLU A 61 -23.25 17.37 -2.71
CA GLU A 61 -24.49 17.50 -1.95
C GLU A 61 -25.33 16.20 -1.86
N ASN A 62 -25.02 15.21 -2.69
CA ASN A 62 -25.67 13.90 -2.75
C ASN A 62 -24.81 12.78 -2.13
N ASP A 63 -23.76 13.14 -1.38
CA ASP A 63 -22.80 12.21 -0.77
C ASP A 63 -22.00 11.39 -1.81
N GLN A 64 -21.94 11.83 -3.07
CA GLN A 64 -21.11 11.22 -4.10
C GLN A 64 -19.68 11.76 -4.04
N GLU A 65 -18.71 10.85 -4.13
CA GLU A 65 -17.30 11.22 -4.14
C GLU A 65 -16.96 12.05 -5.37
N LEU A 66 -16.43 13.26 -5.12
CA LEU A 66 -15.94 14.15 -6.16
C LEU A 66 -14.54 13.70 -6.60
N PRO A 67 -14.24 13.83 -7.90
CA PRO A 67 -12.92 13.51 -8.40
C PRO A 67 -11.86 14.40 -7.75
N LEU A 68 -10.81 13.78 -7.20
CA LEU A 68 -9.65 14.49 -6.67
C LEU A 68 -8.95 15.26 -7.80
N LEU A 69 -8.75 16.57 -7.64
CA LEU A 69 -7.99 17.36 -8.60
C LEU A 69 -6.52 17.45 -8.19
N PHE A 70 -5.65 17.69 -9.17
CA PHE A 70 -4.22 17.83 -8.94
C PHE A 70 -3.89 18.97 -7.99
N ASP A 71 -4.60 20.08 -8.13
CA ASP A 71 -4.41 21.26 -7.29
C ASP A 71 -4.82 21.03 -5.84
N ASP A 72 -5.67 20.04 -5.55
CA ASP A 72 -6.00 19.63 -4.19
C ASP A 72 -4.83 18.88 -3.54
N ALA A 73 -4.05 18.13 -4.34
CA ALA A 73 -2.96 17.28 -3.86
C ALA A 73 -1.66 18.04 -3.55
N ILE A 74 -1.57 19.30 -3.98
CA ILE A 74 -0.36 20.12 -3.81
C ILE A 74 -0.64 21.37 -3.00
N VAL A 75 0.33 21.77 -2.18
CA VAL A 75 0.26 23.04 -1.46
C VAL A 75 0.65 24.16 -2.42
N SER A 76 -0.30 25.05 -2.71
CA SER A 76 -0.01 26.27 -3.45
C SER A 76 0.94 27.19 -2.67
N LYS A 77 1.76 27.99 -3.36
CA LYS A 77 2.65 28.98 -2.73
C LYS A 77 1.92 29.98 -1.81
N ARG A 78 0.65 30.26 -2.09
CA ARG A 78 -0.17 31.13 -1.26
C ARG A 78 -0.57 30.42 0.04
N THR A 79 -0.93 29.15 -0.06
CA THR A 79 -1.34 28.31 1.08
C THR A 79 -0.18 28.01 2.03
N GLU A 80 1.05 27.97 1.51
CA GLU A 80 2.27 27.77 2.33
C GLU A 80 2.46 28.81 3.45
N ILE A 81 1.86 29.99 3.32
CA ILE A 81 1.93 31.08 4.31
C ILE A 81 1.10 30.72 5.56
N THR A 82 0.04 29.93 5.39
CA THR A 82 -0.91 29.59 6.46
C THR A 82 -0.79 28.15 6.94
N THR A 83 -0.33 27.22 6.10
CA THR A 83 -0.20 25.80 6.45
C THR A 83 1.05 25.55 7.31
N CYS A 84 0.87 24.86 8.43
CA CYS A 84 1.94 24.38 9.29
C CYS A 84 2.51 23.08 8.75
N VAL A 85 3.77 22.81 9.11
CA VAL A 85 4.44 21.57 8.70
C VAL A 85 3.75 20.32 9.25
N SER A 86 3.12 20.41 10.43
CA SER A 86 2.38 19.31 11.02
C SER A 86 1.14 18.86 10.23
N GLU A 87 0.66 19.71 9.32
CA GLU A 87 -0.53 19.44 8.51
C GLU A 87 -0.20 18.59 7.26
N ILE A 88 1.08 18.41 6.92
CA ILE A 88 1.48 17.69 5.68
C ILE A 88 2.52 16.59 5.87
N TRP A 89 3.19 16.53 7.02
CA TRP A 89 4.29 15.59 7.22
C TRP A 89 3.81 14.14 7.41
N GLY A 90 4.62 13.17 6.96
CA GLY A 90 4.32 11.74 7.06
C GLY A 90 4.77 11.04 8.32
N TYR A 91 4.62 9.71 8.31
CA TYR A 91 5.23 8.85 9.33
C TYR A 91 6.72 9.22 9.43
N ASP A 92 7.25 9.28 10.65
CA ASP A 92 8.62 9.75 10.94
C ASP A 92 8.96 11.19 10.50
N LYS A 93 7.95 12.07 10.39
CA LYS A 93 8.14 13.52 10.13
C LYS A 93 8.84 13.79 8.79
N GLN A 94 8.30 13.18 7.74
CA GLN A 94 8.82 13.27 6.38
C GLN A 94 7.99 14.23 5.53
N ILE A 95 8.59 14.99 4.61
CA ILE A 95 7.86 15.88 3.70
C ILE A 95 8.32 15.65 2.27
N VAL A 96 7.37 15.64 1.36
CA VAL A 96 7.62 15.44 -0.07
C VAL A 96 7.40 16.73 -0.85
N LEU A 97 8.34 17.02 -1.76
CA LEU A 97 8.23 18.04 -2.79
C LEU A 97 8.24 17.39 -4.18
N THR A 98 7.27 17.73 -5.01
CA THR A 98 7.22 17.30 -6.42
C THR A 98 7.49 18.48 -7.35
N ASN A 99 8.18 18.23 -8.48
CA ASN A 99 8.37 19.24 -9.52
C ASN A 99 7.17 19.23 -10.47
N VAL A 100 6.22 20.12 -10.23
CA VAL A 100 4.99 20.18 -11.02
C VAL A 100 5.22 20.71 -12.44
N ALA A 101 6.38 21.29 -12.75
CA ALA A 101 6.67 21.83 -14.08
C ALA A 101 7.56 20.93 -14.96
N ALA A 102 8.01 19.78 -14.45
CA ALA A 102 8.82 18.85 -15.22
C ALA A 102 8.01 18.17 -16.34
N PRO A 103 8.50 18.17 -17.60
CA PRO A 103 7.81 17.51 -18.70
C PRO A 103 7.88 15.97 -18.63
N LYS A 104 8.79 15.39 -17.83
CA LYS A 104 9.06 13.93 -17.78
C LYS A 104 9.41 13.34 -16.40
N SER A 105 9.11 13.97 -15.26
CA SER A 105 9.43 13.40 -13.94
C SER A 105 8.66 14.04 -12.78
N PRO A 106 8.17 13.29 -11.76
CA PRO A 106 7.78 11.88 -11.71
C PRO A 106 6.26 11.73 -11.86
N ASP A 107 5.88 10.56 -12.36
CA ASP A 107 4.47 10.25 -12.60
C ASP A 107 3.75 9.76 -11.34
N LEU A 108 4.44 9.42 -10.23
CA LEU A 108 3.82 9.00 -8.97
C LEU A 108 4.62 9.41 -7.71
N VAL A 109 3.91 9.87 -6.68
CA VAL A 109 4.39 10.11 -5.31
C VAL A 109 3.59 9.25 -4.36
N GLY A 110 4.25 8.51 -3.47
CA GLY A 110 3.59 7.71 -2.44
C GLY A 110 4.51 7.48 -1.25
N PHE A 111 3.94 7.03 -0.15
CA PHE A 111 4.66 6.90 1.11
C PHE A 111 4.90 5.42 1.43
N CYS A 112 6.13 5.03 1.74
CA CYS A 112 6.42 3.64 2.09
C CYS A 112 5.85 3.26 3.45
N CYS A 113 5.46 1.99 3.57
CA CYS A 113 5.00 1.36 4.79
C CYS A 113 5.45 -0.11 4.84
N ASP A 114 5.50 -0.71 6.02
CA ASP A 114 5.83 -2.14 6.17
C ASP A 114 4.62 -3.07 6.03
N SER A 115 3.43 -2.54 6.25
CA SER A 115 2.14 -3.23 6.11
C SER A 115 1.03 -2.26 5.76
N TRP A 116 0.13 -2.67 4.87
CA TRP A 116 -1.17 -2.02 4.69
C TRP A 116 -2.13 -2.54 5.75
N ILE A 117 -2.88 -1.64 6.38
CA ILE A 117 -3.80 -2.00 7.46
C ILE A 117 -5.18 -1.42 7.17
N ASN A 118 -6.18 -2.29 7.18
CA ASN A 118 -7.59 -1.92 7.12
C ASN A 118 -8.36 -2.82 8.09
N GLY A 119 -9.15 -2.21 8.97
CA GLY A 119 -9.89 -2.98 9.97
C GLY A 119 -8.97 -3.65 10.98
N TYR A 120 -9.26 -4.92 11.23
CA TYR A 120 -8.43 -5.82 12.03
C TYR A 120 -7.37 -6.56 11.19
N LEU A 121 -7.28 -6.28 9.89
CA LEU A 121 -6.38 -6.93 8.93
C LEU A 121 -5.15 -6.05 8.64
N SER A 122 -3.97 -6.67 8.73
CA SER A 122 -2.69 -6.15 8.25
C SER A 122 -2.12 -7.07 7.19
N VAL A 123 -1.67 -6.51 6.07
CA VAL A 123 -1.11 -7.24 4.92
C VAL A 123 0.25 -6.67 4.56
N SER A 124 1.23 -7.54 4.31
CA SER A 124 2.47 -7.16 3.66
C SER A 124 2.84 -8.11 2.54
N CYS A 125 3.58 -7.59 1.55
CA CYS A 125 4.05 -8.34 0.39
C CYS A 125 5.57 -8.30 0.35
N LYS A 126 6.20 -9.49 0.34
CA LYS A 126 7.66 -9.61 0.29
C LYS A 126 8.11 -10.61 -0.77
N LEU A 127 9.39 -10.63 -1.12
CA LEU A 127 9.92 -11.74 -1.91
C LEU A 127 9.72 -13.06 -1.13
N ASN A 128 9.39 -14.13 -1.85
CA ASN A 128 9.26 -15.44 -1.24
C ASN A 128 10.66 -15.98 -0.90
N GLN A 129 11.02 -15.86 0.38
CA GLN A 129 12.29 -16.30 0.95
C GLN A 129 12.21 -17.70 1.61
N ARG A 130 11.11 -18.42 1.44
CA ARG A 130 10.89 -19.75 2.05
C ARG A 130 11.00 -20.87 1.03
N ASP A 131 10.49 -20.66 -0.17
CA ASP A 131 10.48 -21.67 -1.23
C ASP A 131 11.82 -21.64 -2.00
N PRO A 132 12.60 -22.74 -2.04
CA PRO A 132 13.90 -22.76 -2.70
C PRO A 132 13.87 -22.38 -4.18
N GLU A 133 12.82 -22.77 -4.92
CA GLU A 133 12.70 -22.44 -6.34
C GLU A 133 12.32 -20.97 -6.53
N ALA A 134 11.50 -20.41 -5.64
CA ALA A 134 11.22 -18.98 -5.65
C ALA A 134 12.48 -18.15 -5.35
N ILE A 135 13.28 -18.55 -4.36
CA ILE A 135 14.54 -17.89 -4.01
C ILE A 135 15.49 -17.91 -5.20
N LYS A 136 15.67 -19.09 -5.81
CA LYS A 136 16.52 -19.27 -6.99
C LYS A 136 16.06 -18.39 -8.15
N HIS A 137 14.75 -18.36 -8.42
CA HIS A 137 14.18 -17.51 -9.47
C HIS A 137 14.41 -16.02 -9.20
N ASN A 138 14.04 -15.54 -8.01
CA ASN A 138 14.22 -14.14 -7.61
C ASN A 138 15.68 -13.70 -7.70
N ASN A 139 16.62 -14.54 -7.27
CA ASN A 139 18.05 -14.27 -7.40
C ASN A 139 18.49 -14.20 -8.86
N SER A 140 17.96 -15.07 -9.73
CA SER A 140 18.33 -15.12 -11.16
C SER A 140 17.92 -13.87 -11.95
N ILE A 141 16.81 -13.24 -11.58
CA ILE A 141 16.34 -12.00 -12.19
C ILE A 141 16.85 -10.75 -11.46
N GLY A 142 17.55 -10.91 -10.33
CA GLY A 142 17.98 -9.80 -9.49
C GLY A 142 16.82 -9.01 -8.89
N ALA A 143 15.74 -9.71 -8.52
CA ALA A 143 14.52 -9.09 -7.99
C ALA A 143 14.84 -8.24 -6.77
N PHE A 144 14.33 -7.00 -6.74
CA PHE A 144 14.38 -6.17 -5.55
C PHE A 144 13.19 -6.49 -4.63
N GLN A 145 13.38 -6.27 -3.34
CA GLN A 145 12.33 -6.42 -2.35
C GLN A 145 11.13 -5.51 -2.70
N PRO A 146 9.90 -6.04 -2.83
CA PRO A 146 8.73 -5.24 -3.18
C PRO A 146 8.60 -4.01 -2.29
N MET A 147 8.41 -2.84 -2.91
CA MET A 147 8.19 -1.58 -2.20
C MET A 147 6.70 -1.41 -1.99
N MET A 148 6.31 -1.25 -0.73
CA MET A 148 4.91 -1.12 -0.36
C MET A 148 4.61 0.34 -0.05
N LEU A 149 3.67 0.91 -0.79
CA LEU A 149 3.31 2.32 -0.71
C LEU A 149 1.85 2.49 -0.29
N TYR A 150 1.56 3.59 0.39
CA TYR A 150 0.21 4.10 0.62
C TYR A 150 0.08 5.54 0.14
N ASN A 151 -1.15 5.99 -0.11
CA ASN A 151 -1.51 7.32 -0.60
C ASN A 151 -0.71 7.72 -1.85
N VAL A 152 -0.78 6.90 -2.89
CA VAL A 152 -0.02 7.10 -4.13
C VAL A 152 -0.79 8.01 -5.08
N LEU A 153 -0.17 9.11 -5.47
CA LEU A 153 -0.75 10.18 -6.28
C LEU A 153 0.05 10.37 -7.58
N CYS A 154 -0.65 10.60 -8.69
CA CYS A 154 0.01 11.01 -9.93
C CYS A 154 0.36 12.51 -9.91
N THR A 155 1.65 12.87 -10.00
CA THR A 155 2.08 14.27 -9.86
C THR A 155 2.41 15.01 -11.17
N ASN A 156 2.06 14.45 -12.32
CA ASN A 156 2.37 15.04 -13.62
C ASN A 156 1.20 15.85 -14.19
N LYS A 157 1.28 17.19 -14.09
CA LYS A 157 0.25 18.12 -14.58
C LYS A 157 0.04 18.07 -16.11
N TYR A 158 1.06 17.69 -16.89
CA TYR A 158 1.00 17.72 -18.36
C TYR A 158 0.25 16.52 -18.94
N LYS A 159 -0.09 15.52 -18.12
CA LYS A 159 -0.86 14.35 -18.57
C LYS A 159 -2.37 14.53 -18.45
N LYS A 160 -2.86 15.55 -17.75
CA LYS A 160 -4.28 15.90 -17.66
C LYS A 160 -4.44 17.40 -17.36
N GLU A 161 -4.54 18.25 -18.37
CA GLU A 161 -5.02 19.63 -18.17
C GLU A 161 -6.47 19.56 -17.63
N GLY A 162 -6.64 19.76 -16.32
CA GLY A 162 -7.95 19.85 -15.66
C GLY A 162 -8.68 18.53 -15.38
N GLY A 163 -8.02 17.37 -15.52
CA GLY A 163 -8.64 16.05 -15.30
C GLY A 163 -8.39 15.47 -13.89
N PRO A 164 -9.18 14.45 -13.47
CA PRO A 164 -9.02 13.80 -12.17
C PRO A 164 -7.62 13.21 -12.00
N VAL A 165 -7.01 13.41 -10.84
CA VAL A 165 -5.76 12.74 -10.47
C VAL A 165 -6.06 11.33 -10.02
N ASN A 166 -5.25 10.39 -10.52
CA ASN A 166 -5.33 9.02 -10.09
C ASN A 166 -4.70 8.89 -8.71
N TYR A 167 -5.50 8.45 -7.75
CA TYR A 167 -5.12 8.19 -6.38
C TYR A 167 -5.27 6.69 -6.10
N TYR A 168 -4.30 6.12 -5.38
CA TYR A 168 -4.32 4.74 -4.94
C TYR A 168 -4.04 4.67 -3.46
N ASN A 169 -4.94 4.05 -2.72
CA ASN A 169 -4.76 3.82 -1.30
C ASN A 169 -3.55 2.94 -1.01
N TYR A 170 -3.43 1.78 -1.68
CA TYR A 170 -2.32 0.85 -1.49
C TYR A 170 -1.72 0.37 -2.81
N VAL A 171 -0.40 0.48 -2.94
CA VAL A 171 0.37 0.09 -4.13
C VAL A 171 1.54 -0.78 -3.75
N CYS A 172 1.72 -1.90 -4.45
CA CYS A 172 2.90 -2.74 -4.38
C CYS A 172 3.75 -2.58 -5.65
N VAL A 173 4.99 -2.13 -5.48
CA VAL A 173 5.94 -1.99 -6.58
C VAL A 173 6.87 -3.19 -6.58
N CYS A 174 6.99 -3.87 -7.72
CA CYS A 174 7.89 -5.01 -7.85
C CYS A 174 8.48 -5.12 -9.26
N MET A 175 9.54 -5.93 -9.37
CA MET A 175 10.11 -6.31 -10.65
C MET A 175 9.23 -7.36 -11.32
N GLU A 176 9.11 -7.31 -12.64
CA GLU A 176 8.40 -8.32 -13.42
C GLU A 176 8.92 -9.74 -13.11
N GLU A 177 8.00 -10.71 -13.00
CA GLU A 177 8.23 -12.10 -12.58
C GLU A 177 8.67 -12.29 -11.11
N SER A 178 8.68 -11.25 -10.26
CA SER A 178 8.99 -11.42 -8.84
C SER A 178 8.06 -12.45 -8.18
N MET A 179 8.66 -13.46 -7.54
CA MET A 179 7.93 -14.47 -6.77
C MET A 179 7.72 -13.95 -5.35
N VAL A 180 6.46 -13.68 -5.00
CA VAL A 180 6.10 -12.99 -3.76
C VAL A 180 5.46 -13.91 -2.72
N ARG A 181 5.46 -13.45 -1.48
CA ARG A 181 4.77 -14.03 -0.34
C ARG A 181 3.95 -12.94 0.35
N PHE A 182 2.66 -13.17 0.53
CA PHE A 182 1.84 -12.31 1.36
C PHE A 182 1.96 -12.77 2.82
N HIS A 183 2.10 -11.82 3.73
CA HIS A 183 2.00 -12.03 5.16
C HIS A 183 0.77 -11.30 5.66
N LEU A 184 -0.10 -12.03 6.35
CA LEU A 184 -1.35 -11.51 6.85
C LEU A 184 -1.34 -11.63 8.37
N SER A 185 -1.80 -10.59 9.04
CA SER A 185 -2.12 -10.62 10.47
C SER A 185 -3.53 -10.15 10.66
N SER A 186 -4.34 -10.93 11.38
CA SER A 186 -5.72 -10.57 11.66
C SER A 186 -6.09 -11.00 13.07
N TRP A 187 -7.03 -10.26 13.68
CA TRP A 187 -7.77 -10.78 14.82
C TRP A 187 -8.59 -12.00 14.38
N GLY A 188 -8.97 -12.86 15.33
CA GLY A 188 -9.94 -13.92 15.10
C GLY A 188 -10.51 -14.49 16.39
N ALA A 189 -11.67 -15.13 16.29
CA ALA A 189 -12.30 -15.82 17.42
C ALA A 189 -11.64 -17.18 17.67
N ALA A 190 -12.10 -18.27 17.05
CA ALA A 190 -11.35 -19.54 17.04
C ALA A 190 -10.14 -19.50 16.07
N GLY A 191 -10.14 -18.51 15.20
CA GLY A 191 -9.17 -18.23 14.15
C GLY A 191 -9.73 -17.17 13.21
N TYR A 192 -9.15 -17.07 12.02
CA TYR A 192 -9.75 -16.33 10.90
C TYR A 192 -9.63 -17.12 9.61
N GLU A 193 -10.58 -16.90 8.71
CA GLU A 193 -10.47 -17.28 7.31
C GLU A 193 -9.97 -16.08 6.51
N TYR A 194 -9.16 -16.34 5.48
CA TYR A 194 -8.63 -15.32 4.59
C TYR A 194 -8.79 -15.73 3.12
N ALA A 195 -9.02 -14.74 2.28
CA ALA A 195 -9.08 -14.87 0.84
C ALA A 195 -8.19 -13.82 0.16
N ILE A 196 -7.63 -14.18 -0.98
CA ILE A 196 -6.83 -13.30 -1.84
C ILE A 196 -7.43 -13.41 -3.24
N GLU A 197 -8.26 -12.43 -3.57
CA GLU A 197 -9.05 -12.37 -4.79
C GLU A 197 -8.36 -11.48 -5.82
N ILE A 198 -8.55 -11.83 -7.09
CA ILE A 198 -8.10 -11.04 -8.23
C ILE A 198 -9.37 -10.69 -9.00
N GLN A 199 -9.62 -9.40 -9.23
CA GLN A 199 -10.79 -8.96 -9.99
C GLN A 199 -10.89 -9.69 -11.35
N ASP A 200 -12.07 -10.21 -11.68
CA ASP A 200 -12.36 -10.92 -12.93
C ASP A 200 -11.47 -12.16 -13.22
N MET A 201 -10.77 -12.69 -12.22
CA MET A 201 -9.89 -13.86 -12.33
C MET A 201 -10.09 -14.85 -11.17
N PRO A 202 -9.71 -16.13 -11.34
CA PRO A 202 -9.66 -17.07 -10.23
C PRO A 202 -8.78 -16.55 -9.09
N PRO A 203 -9.21 -16.68 -7.82
CA PRO A 203 -8.47 -16.16 -6.67
C PRO A 203 -7.16 -16.92 -6.47
N VAL A 204 -6.17 -16.24 -5.88
CA VAL A 204 -4.95 -16.90 -5.37
C VAL A 204 -5.32 -17.83 -4.22
N VAL A 205 -6.22 -17.36 -3.34
CA VAL A 205 -6.78 -18.09 -2.19
C VAL A 205 -8.28 -17.83 -2.16
N SER A 206 -9.09 -18.87 -2.31
CA SER A 206 -10.55 -18.77 -2.20
C SER A 206 -11.03 -18.81 -0.75
N GLY A 207 -10.27 -19.47 0.13
CA GLY A 207 -10.58 -19.59 1.55
C GLY A 207 -9.60 -20.53 2.23
N LEU A 208 -8.64 -19.96 2.96
CA LEU A 208 -7.75 -20.70 3.85
C LEU A 208 -7.87 -20.16 5.26
N TYR A 209 -7.46 -20.98 6.23
CA TYR A 209 -7.67 -20.70 7.65
C TYR A 209 -6.37 -20.50 8.40
N HIS A 210 -6.40 -19.61 9.38
CA HIS A 210 -5.42 -19.55 10.44
C HIS A 210 -6.13 -19.85 11.78
N THR A 211 -5.77 -20.96 12.40
CA THR A 211 -6.46 -21.53 13.57
C THR A 211 -5.67 -21.32 14.85
N PHE A 212 -6.35 -21.01 15.97
CA PHE A 212 -5.67 -20.70 17.24
C PHE A 212 -5.57 -21.85 18.25
N GLY A 213 -6.09 -23.03 17.92
CA GLY A 213 -6.16 -24.17 18.84
C GLY A 213 -6.83 -23.77 20.16
N ASP A 214 -6.18 -24.12 21.27
CA ASP A 214 -6.65 -23.88 22.64
C ASP A 214 -6.50 -22.42 23.11
N THR A 215 -6.07 -21.50 22.23
CA THR A 215 -5.78 -20.09 22.58
C THR A 215 -6.59 -19.10 21.71
N PRO A 216 -7.93 -19.12 21.77
CA PRO A 216 -8.77 -18.27 20.92
C PRO A 216 -8.67 -16.78 21.27
N ASN A 217 -9.35 -15.93 20.48
CA ASN A 217 -9.64 -14.51 20.75
C ASN A 217 -8.39 -13.62 20.70
N ARG A 218 -7.58 -13.78 19.66
CA ARG A 218 -6.29 -13.10 19.55
C ARG A 218 -5.97 -12.72 18.12
N TYR A 219 -4.90 -11.95 17.96
CA TYR A 219 -4.25 -11.78 16.68
C TYR A 219 -3.35 -12.98 16.39
N GLY A 220 -3.31 -13.38 15.13
CA GLY A 220 -2.28 -14.28 14.64
C GLY A 220 -1.87 -13.98 13.22
N ALA A 221 -0.70 -14.49 12.87
CA ALA A 221 -0.06 -14.22 11.60
C ALA A 221 0.02 -15.51 10.76
N THR A 222 -0.35 -15.38 9.49
CA THR A 222 -0.16 -16.41 8.47
C THR A 222 0.64 -15.84 7.30
N SER A 223 1.18 -16.72 6.48
CA SER A 223 1.87 -16.29 5.26
C SER A 223 1.66 -17.29 4.15
N ILE A 224 1.46 -16.78 2.95
CA ILE A 224 1.07 -17.54 1.77
C ILE A 224 2.02 -17.19 0.62
N GLY A 225 2.74 -18.20 0.14
CA GLY A 225 3.71 -18.07 -0.96
C GLY A 225 3.32 -18.80 -2.25
N ARG A 226 2.14 -19.44 -2.27
CA ARG A 226 1.65 -20.24 -3.40
C ARG A 226 0.13 -20.09 -3.61
N TRP A 227 -0.33 -20.46 -4.79
CA TRP A 227 -1.75 -20.57 -5.10
C TRP A 227 -2.42 -21.70 -4.29
N GLN A 228 -3.67 -21.51 -3.89
CA GLN A 228 -4.42 -22.53 -3.14
C GLN A 228 -4.62 -23.80 -3.98
N GLU A 229 -5.19 -23.64 -5.17
CA GLU A 229 -5.60 -24.73 -6.06
C GLU A 229 -4.51 -25.15 -7.06
N LYS A 230 -3.33 -24.53 -7.00
CA LYS A 230 -2.19 -24.84 -7.87
C LYS A 230 -0.93 -24.97 -7.03
N GLU A 231 -0.15 -26.02 -7.23
CA GLU A 231 1.15 -26.21 -6.57
C GLU A 231 2.23 -25.26 -7.12
N GLN A 232 1.92 -23.98 -7.28
CA GLN A 232 2.77 -22.99 -7.92
C GLN A 232 2.89 -21.74 -7.05
N THR A 233 4.07 -21.14 -7.05
CA THR A 233 4.34 -19.88 -6.36
C THR A 233 3.52 -18.74 -6.95
N ILE A 234 3.43 -17.64 -6.22
CA ILE A 234 2.75 -16.42 -6.70
C ILE A 234 3.78 -15.55 -7.42
N ALA A 235 3.72 -15.48 -8.74
CA ALA A 235 4.54 -14.57 -9.55
C ALA A 235 3.75 -13.31 -9.87
N ILE A 236 4.37 -12.14 -9.89
CA ILE A 236 3.71 -10.91 -10.36
C ILE A 236 4.17 -10.60 -11.78
N ARG A 237 3.24 -10.52 -12.73
CA ARG A 237 3.52 -10.30 -14.15
C ARG A 237 2.84 -9.04 -14.66
N GLY A 238 3.48 -8.34 -15.60
CA GLY A 238 2.91 -7.16 -16.23
C GLY A 238 1.77 -7.51 -17.19
N ILE A 239 0.66 -6.77 -17.12
CA ILE A 239 -0.45 -6.85 -18.06
C ILE A 239 -0.19 -5.86 -19.20
N LYS A 240 0.37 -6.33 -20.31
CA LYS A 240 0.53 -5.53 -21.54
C LYS A 240 -0.57 -5.93 -22.52
N ASN A 241 -1.65 -5.14 -22.62
CA ASN A 241 -2.75 -5.35 -23.57
C ASN A 241 -3.28 -6.81 -23.60
N ASP A 242 -3.68 -7.36 -22.46
CA ASP A 242 -4.38 -8.64 -22.46
C ASP A 242 -5.82 -8.42 -22.95
N SER A 243 -6.19 -9.04 -24.08
CA SER A 243 -7.54 -8.96 -24.66
C SER A 243 -8.64 -9.56 -23.77
N SER A 244 -8.27 -10.32 -22.74
CA SER A 244 -9.23 -10.86 -21.75
C SER A 244 -9.65 -9.82 -20.70
N ILE A 245 -8.89 -8.73 -20.55
CA ILE A 245 -9.23 -7.61 -19.66
C ILE A 245 -9.84 -6.52 -20.56
N ALA A 246 -11.16 -6.59 -20.72
CA ALA A 246 -11.91 -5.92 -21.77
C ALA A 246 -11.86 -4.37 -21.77
N ASN A 247 -11.16 -3.74 -20.83
CA ASN A 247 -10.96 -2.30 -20.82
C ASN A 247 -9.48 -2.00 -20.77
N LYS A 248 -8.98 -1.37 -21.84
CA LYS A 248 -7.70 -0.66 -21.79
C LYS A 248 -7.76 0.22 -20.54
N VAL A 249 -6.89 -0.08 -19.59
CA VAL A 249 -6.65 0.67 -18.36
C VAL A 249 -7.56 0.39 -17.14
N SER A 250 -8.19 -0.76 -16.98
CA SER A 250 -8.63 -1.17 -15.61
C SER A 250 -7.44 -1.79 -14.87
N TYR A 251 -6.97 -1.16 -13.79
CA TYR A 251 -5.94 -1.76 -12.94
C TYR A 251 -6.47 -3.06 -12.32
N GLN A 252 -5.66 -4.11 -12.40
CA GLN A 252 -6.00 -5.36 -11.73
C GLN A 252 -5.98 -5.15 -10.21
N ARG A 253 -7.14 -5.30 -9.57
CA ARG A 253 -7.25 -5.24 -8.11
C ARG A 253 -6.94 -6.61 -7.52
N VAL A 254 -6.03 -6.62 -6.53
CA VAL A 254 -5.79 -7.76 -5.66
C VAL A 254 -6.38 -7.46 -4.30
N THR A 255 -7.47 -8.13 -3.95
CA THR A 255 -8.21 -7.89 -2.71
C THR A 255 -7.87 -8.97 -1.70
N VAL A 256 -7.33 -8.55 -0.55
CA VAL A 256 -7.07 -9.41 0.59
C VAL A 256 -8.12 -9.12 1.64
N LYS A 257 -8.85 -10.14 2.09
CA LYS A 257 -9.89 -9.97 3.11
C LYS A 257 -9.82 -11.08 4.14
N THR A 258 -10.22 -10.76 5.37
CA THR A 258 -10.35 -11.74 6.46
C THR A 258 -11.73 -11.71 7.08
N ARG A 259 -12.15 -12.83 7.64
CA ARG A 259 -13.40 -12.96 8.41
C ARG A 259 -13.22 -13.91 9.58
N ASN A 260 -14.14 -13.86 10.55
CA ASN A 260 -14.03 -14.66 11.75
C ASN A 260 -14.25 -16.15 11.45
N LEU A 261 -13.37 -16.98 11.99
CA LEU A 261 -13.60 -18.41 12.15
C LEU A 261 -14.17 -18.64 13.56
N ILE A 262 -15.45 -19.01 13.63
CA ILE A 262 -16.18 -19.22 14.88
C ILE A 262 -15.90 -20.60 15.43
N SER A 263 -15.87 -21.62 14.58
CA SER A 263 -15.51 -22.98 14.98
C SER A 263 -14.88 -23.77 13.87
N TYR A 264 -14.10 -24.78 14.23
CA TYR A 264 -13.55 -25.79 13.33
C TYR A 264 -13.21 -27.07 14.08
N LYS A 265 -13.09 -28.17 13.35
CA LYS A 265 -12.64 -29.46 13.85
C LYS A 265 -11.27 -29.81 13.26
N MET A 266 -10.35 -30.17 14.13
CA MET A 266 -9.00 -30.62 13.77
C MET A 266 -8.63 -31.81 14.67
N ASP A 267 -8.13 -32.89 14.07
CA ASP A 267 -7.76 -34.13 14.76
C ASP A 267 -8.84 -34.68 15.71
N GLY A 268 -10.10 -34.59 15.30
CA GLY A 268 -11.25 -35.07 16.08
C GLY A 268 -11.72 -34.12 17.19
N LYS A 269 -10.95 -33.07 17.52
CA LYS A 269 -11.30 -32.07 18.54
C LYS A 269 -11.99 -30.86 17.92
N LEU A 270 -13.07 -30.42 18.55
CA LEU A 270 -13.80 -29.20 18.21
C LEU A 270 -13.17 -28.01 18.94
N TYR A 271 -12.85 -26.98 18.19
CA TYR A 271 -12.41 -25.67 18.69
C TYR A 271 -13.48 -24.64 18.33
N ARG A 272 -13.87 -23.80 19.29
CA ARG A 272 -14.92 -22.79 19.08
C ARG A 272 -14.69 -21.55 19.95
N SER A 273 -14.99 -20.40 19.38
CA SER A 273 -15.18 -19.13 20.10
C SER A 273 -16.07 -18.22 19.26
N ASP A 274 -16.98 -17.50 19.92
CA ASP A 274 -17.88 -16.51 19.33
C ASP A 274 -17.60 -15.09 19.86
N ALA A 275 -16.40 -14.88 20.41
CA ALA A 275 -16.00 -13.55 20.83
C ALA A 275 -16.07 -12.58 19.64
N THR A 276 -16.37 -11.33 19.95
CA THR A 276 -16.26 -10.23 19.00
C THR A 276 -14.85 -9.64 19.07
N PRO A 277 -14.36 -9.04 17.98
CA PRO A 277 -13.10 -8.30 18.01
C PRO A 277 -13.11 -7.24 19.12
N PRO A 278 -11.95 -6.95 19.75
CA PRO A 278 -11.89 -5.92 20.77
C PRO A 278 -12.31 -4.57 20.16
N VAL A 279 -13.19 -3.85 20.87
CA VAL A 279 -13.51 -2.46 20.51
C VAL A 279 -12.22 -1.66 20.60
N LEU A 280 -11.78 -1.11 19.48
CA LEU A 280 -10.61 -0.26 19.43
C LEU A 280 -11.00 1.08 20.07
N MET A 281 -10.82 1.19 21.39
CA MET A 281 -11.15 2.42 22.11
C MET A 281 -10.19 3.55 21.70
N PRO A 282 -10.65 4.81 21.65
CA PRO A 282 -9.85 5.99 21.27
C PRO A 282 -8.91 6.51 22.36
N GLU A 283 -8.77 5.88 23.54
CA GLU A 283 -7.82 6.37 24.58
C GLU A 283 -6.83 5.37 25.20
N THR A 284 -6.92 4.06 24.99
CA THR A 284 -5.95 3.11 25.59
C THR A 284 -4.96 2.55 24.57
N SER A 285 -3.68 2.63 24.90
CA SER A 285 -2.54 2.11 24.16
C SER A 285 -2.56 0.57 24.16
N PHE A 286 -3.24 -0.03 23.19
CA PHE A 286 -2.98 -1.43 22.85
C PHE A 286 -1.79 -1.48 21.88
N PRO A 287 -0.66 -2.08 22.28
CA PRO A 287 0.40 -2.41 21.35
C PRO A 287 -0.14 -3.51 20.44
N ILE A 288 -0.51 -3.17 19.20
CA ILE A 288 -0.58 -4.18 18.16
C ILE A 288 0.87 -4.61 17.93
N LEU A 289 1.25 -5.73 18.55
CA LEU A 289 2.53 -6.42 18.32
C LEU A 289 2.51 -7.00 16.90
N LEU A 290 2.65 -6.13 15.90
CA LEU A 290 3.28 -6.50 14.65
C LEU A 290 4.77 -6.65 14.97
N LYS A 291 5.40 -7.73 14.51
CA LYS A 291 6.87 -7.78 14.49
C LYS A 291 7.35 -6.64 13.58
N GLY A 292 7.62 -5.49 14.19
CA GLY A 292 8.38 -4.37 13.66
C GLY A 292 7.64 -3.35 12.79
N ASN A 293 6.54 -2.72 13.25
CA ASN A 293 6.36 -1.24 13.19
C ASN A 293 4.98 -0.74 13.64
N PHE A 294 4.97 0.52 14.11
CA PHE A 294 3.87 1.23 14.75
C PHE A 294 3.01 1.96 13.73
N ILE A 295 1.67 1.81 13.80
CA ILE A 295 0.73 2.68 13.08
C ILE A 295 0.20 3.73 14.06
N GLN A 296 0.14 5.00 13.63
CA GLN A 296 -0.56 6.03 14.41
C GLN A 296 -2.06 5.74 14.40
N ARG A 297 -2.64 5.75 15.60
CA ARG A 297 -4.02 5.39 15.91
C ARG A 297 -5.07 6.00 14.98
N ASP A 298 -4.89 7.26 14.63
CA ASP A 298 -5.90 8.04 13.91
C ASP A 298 -6.11 7.50 12.49
N VAL A 299 -5.02 7.03 11.86
CA VAL A 299 -5.04 6.35 10.55
C VAL A 299 -5.69 4.97 10.63
N LEU A 300 -5.54 4.25 11.75
CA LEU A 300 -6.25 2.98 11.96
C LEU A 300 -7.77 3.20 12.04
N ILE A 301 -8.20 4.24 12.78
CA ILE A 301 -9.62 4.61 12.96
C ILE A 301 -10.25 5.08 11.64
N GLU A 302 -9.50 5.78 10.80
CA GLU A 302 -9.98 6.24 9.50
C GLU A 302 -10.07 5.12 8.47
N ASN A 303 -9.06 4.24 8.40
CA ASN A 303 -9.10 3.04 7.54
C ASN A 303 -10.23 2.07 7.94
N LEU A 304 -10.60 2.04 9.23
CA LEU A 304 -11.76 1.30 9.75
C LEU A 304 -13.11 1.84 9.23
N LYS A 305 -13.20 3.13 8.90
CA LYS A 305 -14.44 3.80 8.47
C LYS A 305 -14.65 3.74 6.96
N ASN A 306 -13.56 3.71 6.18
CA ASN A 306 -13.58 3.89 4.72
C ASN A 306 -13.33 2.60 3.93
N ALA A 307 -13.76 1.43 4.45
CA ALA A 307 -13.62 0.13 3.79
C ALA A 307 -14.56 -0.03 2.56
N ALA A 308 -14.61 0.97 1.67
CA ALA A 308 -15.40 0.91 0.46
C ALA A 308 -14.76 -0.07 -0.53
N VAL A 309 -15.52 -1.10 -0.86
CA VAL A 309 -15.28 -2.01 -1.96
C VAL A 309 -15.79 -1.28 -3.19
N ASP A 310 -14.91 -0.57 -3.90
CA ASP A 310 -14.91 -0.38 -5.36
C ASP A 310 -14.18 0.88 -5.83
N GLU A 311 -12.89 0.73 -6.11
CA GLU A 311 -12.11 1.73 -6.84
C GLU A 311 -11.83 1.21 -8.26
N ILE A 312 -12.49 1.79 -9.27
CA ILE A 312 -12.05 1.64 -10.67
C ILE A 312 -11.13 2.81 -10.96
N VAL A 313 -9.84 2.55 -11.12
CA VAL A 313 -8.84 3.57 -11.47
C VAL A 313 -8.24 3.27 -12.83
N ILE A 314 -8.17 4.31 -13.67
CA ILE A 314 -7.64 4.30 -15.04
C ILE A 314 -6.36 5.17 -15.10
N LEU A 315 -5.17 4.57 -15.24
CA LEU A 315 -3.92 5.30 -15.57
C LEU A 315 -3.67 5.49 -17.07
N SER A 316 -3.47 6.74 -17.47
CA SER A 316 -2.63 7.04 -18.62
C SER A 316 -1.21 7.34 -18.13
N GLY A 317 -0.38 6.29 -18.03
CA GLY A 317 1.04 6.40 -17.74
C GLY A 317 1.81 5.52 -18.71
N ASP A 318 2.49 6.12 -19.69
CA ASP A 318 3.22 5.38 -20.74
C ASP A 318 4.41 4.54 -20.23
N SER A 319 4.74 4.62 -18.93
CA SER A 319 5.90 3.98 -18.27
C SER A 319 5.56 2.99 -17.15
N ILE A 320 4.29 2.81 -16.78
CA ILE A 320 3.89 1.89 -15.70
C ILE A 320 3.11 0.73 -16.31
N THR A 321 3.58 -0.49 -16.08
CA THR A 321 2.82 -1.69 -16.44
C THR A 321 2.03 -2.16 -15.22
N PRO A 322 0.69 -2.23 -15.28
CA PRO A 322 -0.12 -2.85 -14.23
C PRO A 322 0.30 -4.30 -14.01
N GLY A 323 0.36 -4.75 -12.77
CA GLY A 323 0.72 -6.11 -12.41
C GLY A 323 -0.48 -6.97 -12.05
N THR A 324 -0.38 -8.28 -12.33
CA THR A 324 -1.32 -9.28 -11.83
C THR A 324 -0.59 -10.49 -11.28
N PRO A 325 -1.08 -11.11 -10.18
CA PRO A 325 -0.58 -12.39 -9.75
C PRO A 325 -0.89 -13.48 -10.79
N VAL A 326 0.11 -14.27 -11.15
CA VAL A 326 0.01 -15.45 -12.00
C VAL A 326 0.70 -16.66 -11.36
N PRO A 327 0.39 -17.90 -11.79
CA PRO A 327 1.12 -19.08 -11.33
C PRO A 327 2.57 -19.07 -11.79
N GLY A 328 3.50 -19.17 -10.84
CA GLY A 328 4.94 -19.21 -11.08
C GLY A 328 5.52 -20.62 -11.14
N VAL A 329 6.70 -20.78 -10.53
CA VAL A 329 7.40 -22.07 -10.43
C VAL A 329 6.70 -23.02 -9.45
N LYS A 330 7.01 -24.31 -9.51
CA LYS A 330 6.44 -25.30 -8.58
C LYS A 330 6.79 -24.92 -7.14
N SER A 331 5.81 -24.94 -6.24
CA SER A 331 6.01 -24.66 -4.82
C SER A 331 6.02 -25.92 -3.97
N ILE A 332 6.84 -25.92 -2.91
CA ILE A 332 6.88 -26.97 -1.87
C ILE A 332 5.96 -26.69 -0.67
N GLU A 333 5.36 -25.50 -0.61
CA GLU A 333 4.45 -25.12 0.46
C GLU A 333 3.20 -26.00 0.43
N ASN A 334 2.67 -26.39 1.58
CA ASN A 334 1.47 -27.23 1.69
C ASN A 334 0.47 -26.58 2.64
N PHE A 335 -0.82 -26.81 2.38
CA PHE A 335 -1.90 -26.38 3.25
C PHE A 335 -2.48 -27.58 3.96
N TYR A 336 -2.84 -27.38 5.23
CA TYR A 336 -3.55 -28.37 6.01
C TYR A 336 -5.05 -28.14 5.89
N THR A 337 -5.81 -29.22 5.95
CA THR A 337 -7.28 -29.17 5.91
C THR A 337 -7.83 -29.21 7.33
N ILE A 338 -8.84 -28.41 7.59
CA ILE A 338 -9.70 -28.49 8.76
C ILE A 338 -11.13 -28.78 8.31
N ASN A 339 -11.95 -29.34 9.20
CA ASN A 339 -13.32 -29.76 8.88
C ASN A 339 -14.34 -29.00 9.73
N ASP A 340 -15.63 -29.12 9.37
CA ASP A 340 -16.77 -28.61 10.14
C ASP A 340 -16.60 -27.11 10.51
N THR A 341 -16.19 -26.30 9.53
CA THR A 341 -15.92 -24.88 9.74
C THR A 341 -17.21 -24.07 9.82
N ILE A 342 -17.28 -23.14 10.77
CA ILE A 342 -18.32 -22.11 10.84
C ILE A 342 -17.62 -20.76 10.84
N THR A 343 -18.02 -19.89 9.92
CA THR A 343 -17.44 -18.55 9.74
C THR A 343 -18.53 -17.49 9.69
N THR A 344 -18.15 -16.23 9.92
CA THR A 344 -19.06 -15.11 9.66
C THR A 344 -19.30 -14.94 8.15
N PRO A 345 -20.34 -14.21 7.72
CA PRO A 345 -20.51 -13.86 6.31
C PRO A 345 -19.34 -12.99 5.81
N TRP A 346 -19.09 -13.00 4.49
CA TRP A 346 -18.04 -12.15 3.89
C TRP A 346 -18.44 -10.67 3.84
N GLU A 347 -19.74 -10.40 3.99
CA GLU A 347 -20.36 -9.08 4.15
C GLU A 347 -20.03 -8.45 5.51
N GLU A 348 -19.52 -9.24 6.46
CA GLU A 348 -19.00 -8.80 7.75
C GLU A 348 -17.50 -9.13 7.85
N PRO A 349 -16.64 -8.56 6.98
CA PRO A 349 -15.22 -8.84 7.02
C PRO A 349 -14.59 -8.20 8.26
N LEU A 350 -13.56 -8.85 8.80
CA LEU A 350 -12.69 -8.27 9.81
C LEU A 350 -11.83 -7.13 9.25
N GLY A 351 -11.54 -7.17 7.95
CA GLY A 351 -10.82 -6.13 7.23
C GLY A 351 -10.65 -6.49 5.75
N VAL A 352 -10.48 -5.47 4.92
CA VAL A 352 -10.32 -5.60 3.47
C VAL A 352 -9.21 -4.66 3.00
N VAL A 353 -8.19 -5.20 2.33
CA VAL A 353 -7.08 -4.44 1.76
C VAL A 353 -7.07 -4.66 0.25
N VAL A 354 -7.23 -3.59 -0.53
CA VAL A 354 -7.15 -3.62 -1.99
C VAL A 354 -5.78 -3.12 -2.43
N ILE A 355 -5.01 -3.99 -3.09
CA ILE A 355 -3.62 -3.74 -3.48
C ILE A 355 -3.54 -3.60 -5.00
N HIS A 356 -2.87 -2.55 -5.46
CA HIS A 356 -2.55 -2.35 -6.87
C HIS A 356 -1.07 -2.66 -7.13
N PHE A 357 -0.79 -3.57 -8.06
CA PHE A 357 0.61 -3.91 -8.40
C PHE A 357 1.12 -3.04 -9.54
N PHE A 358 2.25 -2.37 -9.34
CA PHE A 358 2.99 -1.66 -10.38
C PHE A 358 4.27 -2.44 -10.68
N VAL A 359 4.42 -2.86 -11.94
CA VAL A 359 5.48 -3.75 -12.38
C VAL A 359 6.47 -3.01 -13.27
N PHE A 360 7.75 -3.21 -12.98
CA PHE A 360 8.86 -2.62 -13.70
C PHE A 360 9.82 -3.69 -14.22
N THR A 361 10.53 -3.38 -15.29
CA THR A 361 11.52 -4.31 -15.85
C THR A 361 12.85 -4.26 -15.09
N SER A 362 13.09 -3.21 -14.29
CA SER A 362 14.28 -3.06 -13.46
C SER A 362 14.05 -2.19 -12.23
N LYS A 363 14.93 -2.33 -11.22
CA LYS A 363 14.97 -1.47 -10.03
C LYS A 363 15.22 0.00 -10.39
N GLU A 364 16.10 0.26 -11.36
CA GLU A 364 16.43 1.62 -11.78
C GLU A 364 15.22 2.31 -12.43
N GLU A 365 14.48 1.61 -13.28
CA GLU A 365 13.24 2.10 -13.87
C GLU A 365 12.18 2.41 -12.80
N ALA A 366 12.04 1.51 -11.82
CA ALA A 366 11.14 1.72 -10.67
C ALA A 366 11.54 2.97 -9.87
N LEU A 367 12.81 3.14 -9.52
CA LEU A 367 13.31 4.29 -8.75
C LEU A 367 13.26 5.62 -9.52
N ASN A 368 13.34 5.57 -10.86
CA ASN A 368 13.22 6.76 -11.71
C ASN A 368 11.76 7.19 -11.91
N THR A 369 10.82 6.23 -11.89
CA THR A 369 9.39 6.47 -12.13
C THR A 369 8.63 6.77 -10.84
N ILE A 370 8.94 6.01 -9.80
CA ILE A 370 8.35 6.13 -8.48
C ILE A 370 9.34 6.92 -7.65
N GLN A 371 8.94 8.14 -7.33
CA GLN A 371 9.50 8.86 -6.21
C GLN A 371 9.05 8.12 -4.95
N GLY A 372 9.72 7.00 -4.65
CA GLY A 372 9.61 6.25 -3.41
C GLY A 372 10.22 7.09 -2.30
N LEU A 373 9.63 8.24 -2.06
CA LEU A 373 10.09 9.20 -1.08
C LEU A 373 9.51 8.75 0.22
N ASN A 374 10.19 7.76 0.80
CA ASN A 374 10.09 7.27 2.16
C ASN A 374 10.91 5.98 2.24
N SER A 375 12.20 5.97 1.88
CA SER A 375 13.04 4.91 2.43
C SER A 375 13.00 5.07 3.96
N LEU A 376 12.19 4.26 4.63
CA LEU A 376 12.68 3.61 5.83
C LEU A 376 14.07 3.10 5.44
N ASP A 377 15.09 3.50 6.17
CA ASP A 377 16.43 2.94 6.04
C ASP A 377 16.31 1.41 6.09
N TYR A 378 16.14 0.80 4.93
CA TYR A 378 16.51 -0.55 4.66
C TYR A 378 17.79 -0.37 3.88
N ASP A 379 18.91 -0.69 4.52
CA ASP A 379 20.19 -0.86 3.85
C ASP A 379 19.95 -1.53 2.49
N LEU A 380 20.08 -0.74 1.43
CA LEU A 380 19.94 -1.16 0.03
C LEU A 380 21.12 -2.00 -0.42
#